data_AF-A0A512U6R8-F1
#
_entry.id   AF-A0A512U6R8-F1
#
_cell.length_a   1.000
_cell.length_b   1.000
_cell.length_c   1.000
_cell.angle_alpha   90.00
_cell.angle_beta   90.00
_cell.angle_gamma   90.00
#
_symmetry.space_group_name_H-M   'P 1'
#
loop_
_entity.id
_entity.type
_entity.pdbx_description
1 polymer ?
#
loop_
_entity_poly.entity_id
_entity_poly.type
_entity_poly.pdbx_seq_one_letter_code
_entity_poly.pdbx_strand_id
1 'polypeptide(L)'
;MTPPSEPPVPVDCPGKPVGEELEDFVEVDHAESLFGPSSVAETMSETSDTCGDLSDGSEKSQNPCTDECTPEPEDYRGAMVKPLSLFGTFDIDPEVRELKWISDHTSGEVHKDTPTISMLYNQDLDLPEAAQRFIAQSPELLEEARWERLKAAFYGFYPSEIQHQAYQILSELSVLEASRIIAKITSRFANEVILKPFDDACGEGDVEKLKEEIPGMIEEVLKVITDACVKLNWRVMSLTRYVKYKGKCDFMTATDIKSQSKAWNYLIEDCQTSYKIFLENRVLLFQLSHAQVRFEPRTQWIHIRTQPFFPDSKETDSLPEDISGFPLLENHTITGEAESMNAAMASQIETFENGLSQFGTGAFINFDSKYHNGSFERYDCQIPYAKISPNYWVEVLRIHCEGLPSDTIRRIVPSRPVISRIPKRFHEIQAYFKFSSSSRPYSSIHKLGSKLTPNDGYGFCMNCFSESHRRVSCNKPKYGFGCPKKNGGG
;
A
#
# COMPACT_ATOMS: atom_id res chain seq x y z
N MET A 1 -8.03 5.16 59.97
CA MET A 1 -6.72 4.73 60.47
C MET A 1 -6.89 3.35 61.07
N THR A 2 -6.41 2.35 60.34
CA THR A 2 -6.43 0.92 60.67
C THR A 2 -5.10 0.39 60.15
N PRO A 3 -4.26 -0.31 60.95
CA PRO A 3 -2.96 -0.75 60.48
C PRO A 3 -3.07 -1.99 59.58
N PRO A 4 -2.10 -2.20 58.65
CA PRO A 4 -2.13 -3.32 57.71
C PRO A 4 -1.61 -4.61 58.37
N SER A 5 -2.26 -5.72 58.05
CA SER A 5 -1.86 -7.08 58.41
C SER A 5 -0.72 -7.60 57.52
N GLU A 6 0.23 -8.28 58.17
CA GLU A 6 1.45 -8.87 57.60
C GLU A 6 1.19 -10.01 56.59
N PRO A 7 2.12 -10.25 55.65
CA PRO A 7 2.05 -11.37 54.70
C PRO A 7 2.59 -12.69 55.31
N PRO A 8 2.10 -13.87 54.89
CA PRO A 8 2.63 -15.14 55.35
C PRO A 8 3.91 -15.57 54.62
N VAL A 9 4.79 -16.21 55.40
CA VAL A 9 6.10 -16.82 55.08
C VAL A 9 5.93 -18.11 54.23
N PRO A 10 6.89 -18.47 53.35
CA PRO A 10 6.77 -19.63 52.46
C PRO A 10 7.10 -20.95 53.17
N VAL A 11 6.37 -22.00 52.79
CA VAL A 11 6.62 -23.39 53.20
C VAL A 11 7.46 -24.07 52.12
N ASP A 12 8.52 -24.74 52.58
CA ASP A 12 9.54 -25.39 51.78
C ASP A 12 9.40 -26.93 51.82
N CYS A 13 9.99 -27.58 50.80
CA CYS A 13 10.39 -29.00 50.70
C CYS A 13 9.33 -30.09 50.36
N PRO A 14 9.73 -31.29 49.86
CA PRO A 14 10.88 -31.66 49.00
C PRO A 14 10.55 -32.72 47.91
N GLY A 15 11.53 -33.01 47.03
CA GLY A 15 11.79 -34.41 46.58
C GLY A 15 11.49 -34.78 45.13
N LYS A 16 12.55 -34.97 44.34
CA LYS A 16 12.59 -35.82 43.13
C LYS A 16 12.40 -37.30 43.49
N PRO A 17 12.05 -38.16 42.51
CA PRO A 17 13.12 -39.00 41.97
C PRO A 17 13.14 -39.11 40.44
N VAL A 18 14.29 -39.62 40.01
CA VAL A 18 14.78 -39.97 38.67
C VAL A 18 14.03 -41.20 38.12
N GLY A 19 13.87 -41.27 36.80
CA GLY A 19 13.47 -42.48 36.07
C GLY A 19 13.96 -42.40 34.63
N GLU A 20 14.67 -43.45 34.22
CA GLU A 20 15.52 -43.62 33.05
C GLU A 20 14.79 -43.79 31.70
N GLU A 21 15.63 -43.75 30.67
CA GLU A 21 15.48 -43.96 29.24
C GLU A 21 14.57 -45.12 28.80
N LEU A 22 13.94 -44.94 27.62
CA LEU A 22 13.87 -46.00 26.61
C LEU A 22 13.64 -45.39 25.22
N GLU A 23 14.61 -45.69 24.36
CA GLU A 23 14.59 -45.50 22.91
C GLU A 23 13.46 -46.33 22.29
N ASP A 24 12.82 -45.80 21.25
CA ASP A 24 12.20 -46.63 20.23
C ASP A 24 12.45 -45.99 18.86
N PHE A 25 13.29 -46.69 18.11
CA PHE A 25 13.54 -46.52 16.69
C PHE A 25 12.31 -46.97 15.90
N VAL A 26 11.87 -46.16 14.94
CA VAL A 26 11.13 -46.66 13.78
C VAL A 26 11.78 -46.11 12.53
N GLU A 27 12.54 -46.99 11.87
CA GLU A 27 12.88 -46.90 10.45
C GLU A 27 11.60 -46.86 9.61
N VAL A 28 11.55 -45.97 8.62
CA VAL A 28 10.68 -46.18 7.47
C VAL A 28 11.52 -46.02 6.21
N ASP A 29 11.68 -47.16 5.57
CA ASP A 29 12.31 -47.36 4.27
C ASP A 29 11.58 -46.65 3.13
N HIS A 30 12.39 -46.46 2.09
CA HIS A 30 12.11 -46.04 0.73
C HIS A 30 10.75 -46.47 0.13
N ALA A 31 10.12 -45.53 -0.57
CA ALA A 31 9.38 -45.83 -1.79
C ALA A 31 9.61 -44.72 -2.83
N GLU A 32 10.49 -45.02 -3.79
CA GLU A 32 10.55 -44.38 -5.10
C GLU A 32 9.27 -44.70 -5.90
N SER A 33 8.72 -43.69 -6.57
CA SER A 33 7.83 -43.85 -7.73
C SER A 33 8.00 -42.55 -8.54
N LEU A 34 8.89 -42.48 -9.52
CA LEU A 34 8.64 -42.88 -10.92
C LEU A 34 7.21 -42.56 -11.36
N PHE A 35 7.01 -41.43 -12.05
CA PHE A 35 6.33 -41.36 -13.35
C PHE A 35 6.78 -40.08 -14.06
N GLY A 36 7.36 -40.27 -15.24
CA GLY A 36 7.92 -39.23 -16.10
C GLY A 36 6.90 -38.50 -16.98
N PRO A 37 7.39 -37.63 -17.88
CA PRO A 37 6.60 -36.67 -18.64
C PRO A 37 6.01 -37.32 -19.90
N SER A 38 4.79 -36.92 -20.28
CA SER A 38 4.22 -37.25 -21.59
C SER A 38 4.42 -36.10 -22.56
N SER A 39 5.29 -36.34 -23.54
CA SER A 39 5.47 -35.56 -24.77
C SER A 39 4.84 -36.31 -25.94
N VAL A 40 3.93 -35.68 -26.67
CA VAL A 40 3.49 -36.09 -28.02
C VAL A 40 2.69 -34.92 -28.60
N ALA A 41 2.75 -34.52 -29.86
CA ALA A 41 3.73 -34.54 -30.94
C ALA A 41 3.13 -33.59 -31.99
N GLU A 42 3.99 -32.94 -32.76
CA GLU A 42 3.65 -32.23 -33.99
C GLU A 42 3.00 -33.15 -35.02
N THR A 43 2.07 -32.64 -35.83
CA THR A 43 1.95 -33.07 -37.23
C THR A 43 1.40 -31.93 -38.09
N MET A 44 2.14 -31.60 -39.14
CA MET A 44 1.83 -30.62 -40.18
C MET A 44 1.09 -31.24 -41.38
N SER A 45 0.57 -30.33 -42.22
CA SER A 45 0.39 -30.39 -43.70
C SER A 45 -0.88 -30.98 -44.32
N GLU A 46 -1.66 -30.04 -44.89
CA GLU A 46 -1.99 -29.83 -46.31
C GLU A 46 -2.17 -31.02 -47.28
N THR A 47 -3.31 -30.99 -47.99
CA THR A 47 -3.51 -31.21 -49.47
C THR A 47 -4.95 -30.74 -49.78
N SER A 48 -5.20 -29.67 -50.56
CA SER A 48 -5.32 -29.51 -52.03
C SER A 48 -6.43 -30.33 -52.76
N ASP A 49 -7.26 -29.54 -53.45
CA ASP A 49 -7.79 -29.69 -54.82
C ASP A 49 -9.17 -30.30 -55.16
N THR A 50 -9.96 -29.39 -55.76
CA THR A 50 -10.75 -29.46 -57.02
C THR A 50 -12.19 -29.99 -57.07
N CYS A 51 -13.08 -29.03 -57.33
CA CYS A 51 -13.98 -28.86 -58.49
C CYS A 51 -15.05 -29.92 -58.85
N GLY A 52 -16.29 -29.44 -58.93
CA GLY A 52 -17.39 -29.99 -59.72
C GLY A 52 -18.43 -28.91 -59.98
N ASP A 53 -18.42 -28.37 -61.19
CA ASP A 53 -19.25 -27.30 -61.76
C ASP A 53 -20.52 -27.86 -62.43
N LEU A 54 -21.46 -26.96 -62.76
CA LEU A 54 -22.52 -26.99 -63.80
C LEU A 54 -23.96 -26.65 -63.34
N SER A 55 -24.35 -25.39 -63.64
CA SER A 55 -25.49 -24.92 -64.48
C SER A 55 -26.94 -25.38 -64.13
N ASP A 56 -28.05 -24.66 -64.35
CA ASP A 56 -28.49 -23.48 -65.11
C ASP A 56 -29.90 -23.16 -64.53
N GLY A 57 -30.34 -21.95 -64.20
CA GLY A 57 -30.94 -21.01 -65.16
C GLY A 57 -32.40 -20.63 -64.79
N SER A 58 -32.75 -19.37 -65.05
CA SER A 58 -34.11 -18.83 -65.29
C SER A 58 -34.89 -18.11 -64.16
N GLU A 59 -34.75 -16.79 -64.19
CA GLU A 59 -35.77 -15.72 -64.27
C GLU A 59 -36.92 -15.53 -63.24
N LYS A 60 -36.96 -14.27 -62.79
CA LYS A 60 -38.10 -13.37 -62.48
C LYS A 60 -38.74 -13.40 -61.09
N SER A 61 -38.64 -12.22 -60.45
CA SER A 61 -39.75 -11.43 -59.90
C SER A 61 -39.52 -11.02 -58.44
N GLN A 62 -38.84 -9.91 -58.18
CA GLN A 62 -39.00 -9.17 -56.93
C GLN A 62 -38.85 -7.66 -57.11
N ASN A 63 -39.95 -6.96 -56.87
CA ASN A 63 -40.05 -5.73 -56.06
C ASN A 63 -41.36 -5.88 -55.26
N PRO A 64 -41.55 -5.31 -54.05
CA PRO A 64 -40.82 -4.16 -53.51
C PRO A 64 -40.51 -4.20 -51.98
N CYS A 65 -39.76 -3.18 -51.53
CA CYS A 65 -39.70 -2.57 -50.18
C CYS A 65 -39.24 -3.41 -48.96
N THR A 66 -38.06 -3.06 -48.44
CA THR A 66 -37.91 -2.62 -47.03
C THR A 66 -36.55 -1.92 -46.84
N ASP A 67 -36.64 -0.68 -46.39
CA ASP A 67 -35.79 0.12 -45.49
C ASP A 67 -34.32 -0.25 -45.24
N GLU A 68 -33.49 0.79 -45.43
CA GLU A 68 -32.44 1.26 -44.52
C GLU A 68 -31.83 0.26 -43.53
N CYS A 69 -30.55 -0.05 -43.76
CA CYS A 69 -29.59 -0.19 -42.67
C CYS A 69 -28.42 0.77 -42.94
N THR A 70 -28.71 2.07 -42.82
CA THR A 70 -27.73 2.97 -42.20
C THR A 70 -27.31 2.31 -40.88
N PRO A 71 -26.02 2.08 -40.62
CA PRO A 71 -25.61 1.66 -39.28
C PRO A 71 -26.11 2.73 -38.33
N GLU A 72 -27.03 2.35 -37.43
CA GLU A 72 -27.41 3.22 -36.33
C GLU A 72 -26.10 3.65 -35.63
N PRO A 73 -25.86 4.96 -35.45
CA PRO A 73 -24.76 5.37 -34.60
C PRO A 73 -25.03 4.75 -33.24
N GLU A 74 -24.08 3.94 -32.74
CA GLU A 74 -24.10 3.50 -31.36
C GLU A 74 -24.32 4.75 -30.50
N ASP A 75 -25.49 4.83 -29.87
CA ASP A 75 -25.91 6.00 -29.11
C ASP A 75 -24.91 6.17 -27.97
N TYR A 76 -23.97 7.07 -28.20
CA TYR A 76 -22.92 7.42 -27.27
C TYR A 76 -23.56 8.02 -26.01
N ARG A 77 -23.47 7.29 -24.89
CA ARG A 77 -24.11 7.67 -23.62
C ARG A 77 -23.36 8.74 -22.82
N GLY A 78 -22.28 9.30 -23.35
CA GLY A 78 -21.46 10.32 -22.66
C GLY A 78 -21.67 11.75 -23.18
N ALA A 79 -20.96 12.71 -22.58
CA ALA A 79 -20.98 14.10 -23.02
C ALA A 79 -20.31 14.25 -24.41
N MET A 80 -20.97 14.92 -25.37
CA MET A 80 -20.35 15.22 -26.66
C MET A 80 -19.17 16.18 -26.47
N VAL A 81 -17.98 15.76 -26.87
CA VAL A 81 -16.73 16.52 -26.72
C VAL A 81 -16.17 16.93 -28.08
N LYS A 82 -15.45 18.06 -28.10
CA LYS A 82 -14.73 18.53 -29.29
C LYS A 82 -13.47 17.69 -29.50
N PRO A 83 -13.09 17.36 -30.75
CA PRO A 83 -11.86 16.63 -31.02
C PRO A 83 -10.62 17.43 -30.60
N LEU A 84 -9.54 16.71 -30.26
CA LEU A 84 -8.25 17.29 -29.85
C LEU A 84 -7.70 18.31 -30.85
N SER A 85 -7.91 18.11 -32.15
CA SER A 85 -7.46 18.99 -33.22
C SER A 85 -8.01 20.43 -33.14
N LEU A 86 -9.11 20.65 -32.40
CA LEU A 86 -9.67 21.99 -32.20
C LEU A 86 -8.95 22.80 -31.12
N PHE A 87 -8.05 22.20 -30.34
CA PHE A 87 -7.33 22.87 -29.28
C PHE A 87 -5.92 23.30 -29.69
N GLY A 88 -5.39 22.76 -30.80
CA GLY A 88 -4.08 23.08 -31.34
C GLY A 88 -3.50 21.92 -32.15
N THR A 89 -2.29 22.11 -32.67
CA THR A 89 -1.49 21.05 -33.30
C THR A 89 -0.68 20.31 -32.25
N PHE A 90 -0.67 18.98 -32.34
CA PHE A 90 0.10 18.09 -31.47
C PHE A 90 0.98 17.20 -32.32
N ASP A 91 2.28 17.24 -32.05
CA ASP A 91 3.21 16.27 -32.61
C ASP A 91 3.13 15.00 -31.77
N ILE A 92 2.80 13.91 -32.44
CA ILE A 92 2.68 12.58 -31.83
C ILE A 92 3.76 11.72 -32.47
N ASP A 93 4.73 11.28 -31.67
CA ASP A 93 5.80 10.40 -32.12
C ASP A 93 5.25 9.14 -32.80
N PRO A 94 5.76 8.76 -33.99
CA PRO A 94 5.26 7.63 -34.75
C PRO A 94 5.31 6.31 -33.96
N GLU A 95 6.37 6.11 -33.17
CA GLU A 95 6.56 4.91 -32.33
C GLU A 95 5.43 4.74 -31.31
N VAL A 96 4.83 5.85 -30.84
CA VAL A 96 3.71 5.81 -29.89
C VAL A 96 2.37 5.52 -30.57
N ARG A 97 2.27 5.75 -31.88
CA ARG A 97 1.11 5.29 -32.68
C ARG A 97 1.12 3.77 -32.89
N GLU A 98 2.31 3.17 -32.87
CA GLU A 98 2.52 1.73 -33.03
C GLU A 98 2.50 0.97 -31.70
N LEU A 99 2.64 1.66 -30.56
CA LEU A 99 2.45 1.07 -29.24
C LEU A 99 1.05 0.45 -29.19
N LYS A 100 1.02 -0.88 -29.16
CA LYS A 100 -0.19 -1.64 -28.90
C LYS A 100 -0.80 -1.08 -27.62
N TRP A 101 -1.93 -0.42 -27.82
CA TRP A 101 -2.92 -0.19 -26.79
C TRP A 101 -2.92 -1.40 -25.86
N ILE A 102 -2.79 -1.15 -24.55
CA ILE A 102 -3.06 -2.16 -23.53
C ILE A 102 -4.54 -2.46 -23.73
N SER A 103 -4.82 -3.40 -24.63
CA SER A 103 -6.17 -3.73 -25.02
C SER A 103 -6.88 -4.21 -23.79
N ASP A 104 -7.80 -3.34 -23.39
CA ASP A 104 -8.70 -3.37 -22.26
C ASP A 104 -8.82 -4.72 -21.53
N HIS A 105 -7.93 -4.95 -20.58
CA HIS A 105 -8.19 -5.89 -19.48
C HIS A 105 -8.45 -5.13 -18.17
N THR A 106 -8.65 -3.80 -18.19
CA THR A 106 -8.74 -2.96 -16.97
C THR A 106 -9.88 -1.94 -16.97
N SER A 107 -10.70 -1.89 -18.01
CA SER A 107 -11.46 -0.69 -18.33
C SER A 107 -12.75 -1.06 -19.03
N GLY A 108 -13.75 -1.52 -18.27
CA GLY A 108 -15.07 -1.96 -18.76
C GLY A 108 -15.74 -1.06 -19.82
N GLU A 109 -16.78 -0.29 -19.47
CA GLU A 109 -17.34 0.69 -20.40
C GLU A 109 -16.50 1.98 -20.33
N VAL A 110 -15.82 2.35 -21.43
CA VAL A 110 -14.94 3.53 -21.52
C VAL A 110 -15.45 4.60 -22.49
N HIS A 111 -14.99 5.83 -22.30
CA HIS A 111 -15.21 6.90 -23.27
C HIS A 111 -14.55 6.56 -24.62
N LYS A 112 -15.20 6.92 -25.74
CA LYS A 112 -14.68 6.73 -27.11
C LYS A 112 -13.30 7.34 -27.40
N ASP A 113 -12.88 8.30 -26.58
CA ASP A 113 -11.64 9.08 -26.76
C ASP A 113 -10.50 8.53 -25.89
N THR A 114 -10.75 7.44 -25.15
CA THR A 114 -9.74 6.74 -24.34
C THR A 114 -8.51 6.33 -25.15
N PRO A 115 -8.61 5.84 -26.40
CA PRO A 115 -7.42 5.57 -27.21
C PRO A 115 -6.55 6.80 -27.43
N THR A 116 -7.17 7.96 -27.69
CA THR A 116 -6.48 9.24 -27.86
C THR A 116 -5.79 9.66 -26.57
N ILE A 117 -6.49 9.57 -25.44
CA ILE A 117 -5.94 9.93 -24.12
C ILE A 117 -4.79 9.00 -23.71
N SER A 118 -4.93 7.70 -23.97
CA SER A 118 -3.91 6.70 -23.69
C SER A 118 -2.64 6.98 -24.49
N MET A 119 -2.79 7.26 -25.79
CA MET A 119 -1.67 7.67 -26.67
C MET A 119 -0.97 8.92 -26.12
N LEU A 120 -1.70 9.93 -25.66
CA LEU A 120 -1.12 11.14 -25.08
C LEU A 120 -0.26 10.83 -23.85
N TYR A 121 -0.77 10.06 -22.89
CA TYR A 121 -0.02 9.74 -21.67
C TYR A 121 1.12 8.74 -21.85
N ASN A 122 1.11 7.95 -22.93
CA ASN A 122 2.25 7.12 -23.31
C ASN A 122 3.42 7.93 -23.86
N GLN A 123 3.19 9.17 -24.33
CA GLN A 123 4.25 10.07 -24.79
C GLN A 123 4.87 10.83 -23.63
N ASP A 124 4.02 11.52 -22.87
CA ASP A 124 4.45 12.34 -21.76
C ASP A 124 3.39 12.30 -20.65
N LEU A 125 3.85 12.22 -19.40
CA LEU A 125 2.96 12.35 -18.25
C LEU A 125 2.52 13.80 -18.04
N ASP A 126 3.32 14.75 -18.52
CA ASP A 126 3.05 16.19 -18.45
C ASP A 126 2.57 16.70 -19.82
N LEU A 127 1.26 16.56 -20.05
CA LEU A 127 0.65 16.89 -21.32
C LEU A 127 0.72 18.38 -21.65
N PRO A 128 0.86 18.77 -22.93
CA PRO A 128 0.78 20.17 -23.35
C PRO A 128 -0.61 20.77 -23.07
N GLU A 129 -0.68 22.10 -22.94
CA GLU A 129 -1.88 22.82 -22.51
C GLU A 129 -3.13 22.48 -23.33
N ALA A 130 -3.00 22.33 -24.65
CA ALA A 130 -4.15 22.04 -25.49
C ALA A 130 -4.72 20.60 -25.30
N ALA A 131 -3.91 19.63 -24.89
CA ALA A 131 -4.36 18.29 -24.54
C ALA A 131 -5.02 18.29 -23.16
N GLN A 132 -4.50 19.09 -22.23
CA GLN A 132 -5.17 19.33 -20.94
C GLN A 132 -6.54 19.99 -21.14
N ARG A 133 -6.65 20.99 -22.02
CA ARG A 133 -7.93 21.63 -22.37
C ARG A 133 -8.90 20.65 -23.03
N PHE A 134 -8.42 19.76 -23.88
CA PHE A 134 -9.23 18.69 -24.46
C PHE A 134 -9.79 17.75 -23.39
N ILE A 135 -8.96 17.31 -22.45
CA ILE A 135 -9.36 16.41 -21.35
C ILE A 135 -10.34 17.11 -20.40
N ALA A 136 -10.12 18.38 -20.09
CA ALA A 136 -10.95 19.14 -19.14
C ALA A 136 -12.37 19.47 -19.64
N GLN A 137 -12.74 19.04 -20.85
CA GLN A 137 -14.06 19.30 -21.42
C GLN A 137 -15.19 18.59 -20.67
N SER A 138 -14.92 17.44 -20.07
CA SER A 138 -15.94 16.69 -19.33
C SER A 138 -15.35 15.93 -18.13
N PRO A 139 -16.16 15.69 -17.09
CA PRO A 139 -15.75 14.87 -15.95
C PRO A 139 -15.34 13.45 -16.34
N GLU A 140 -16.00 12.86 -17.33
CA GLU A 140 -15.70 11.52 -17.82
C GLU A 140 -14.31 11.45 -18.46
N LEU A 141 -13.97 12.43 -19.33
CA LEU A 141 -12.63 12.51 -19.91
C LEU A 141 -11.55 12.74 -18.85
N LEU A 142 -11.81 13.57 -17.84
CA LEU A 142 -10.89 13.79 -16.72
C LEU A 142 -10.60 12.49 -15.98
N GLU A 143 -11.62 11.67 -15.78
CA GLU A 143 -11.49 10.39 -15.09
C GLU A 143 -10.76 9.33 -15.93
N GLU A 144 -11.08 9.24 -17.23
CA GLU A 144 -10.33 8.40 -18.16
C GLU A 144 -8.85 8.82 -18.21
N ALA A 145 -8.59 10.12 -18.36
CA ALA A 145 -7.25 10.67 -18.35
C ALA A 145 -6.49 10.40 -17.06
N ARG A 146 -7.15 10.48 -15.92
CA ARG A 146 -6.53 10.14 -14.64
C ARG A 146 -6.07 8.68 -14.66
N TRP A 147 -6.91 7.76 -15.10
CA TRP A 147 -6.57 6.34 -15.14
C TRP A 147 -5.51 6.01 -16.19
N GLU A 148 -5.57 6.58 -17.39
CA GLU A 148 -4.53 6.42 -18.40
C GLU A 148 -3.18 6.94 -17.90
N ARG A 149 -3.16 8.09 -17.19
CA ARG A 149 -1.96 8.61 -16.55
C ARG A 149 -1.39 7.64 -15.51
N LEU A 150 -2.23 7.02 -14.68
CA LEU A 150 -1.80 6.01 -13.72
C LEU A 150 -1.25 4.76 -14.42
N LYS A 151 -1.90 4.29 -15.50
CA LYS A 151 -1.39 3.16 -16.28
C LYS A 151 -0.03 3.48 -16.88
N ALA A 152 0.12 4.62 -17.54
CA ALA A 152 1.40 5.06 -18.11
C ALA A 152 2.49 5.16 -17.03
N ALA A 153 2.19 5.74 -15.87
CA ALA A 153 3.11 5.79 -14.74
C ALA A 153 3.48 4.41 -14.21
N PHE A 154 2.49 3.51 -14.07
CA PHE A 154 2.71 2.13 -13.61
C PHE A 154 3.72 1.41 -14.50
N TYR A 155 3.50 1.37 -15.82
CA TYR A 155 4.41 0.70 -16.74
C TYR A 155 5.75 1.43 -16.81
N GLY A 156 5.75 2.76 -16.77
CA GLY A 156 6.96 3.60 -16.77
C GLY A 156 7.86 3.43 -15.55
N PHE A 157 7.39 2.82 -14.46
CA PHE A 157 8.21 2.45 -13.31
C PHE A 157 9.11 1.24 -13.56
N TYR A 158 8.78 0.38 -14.51
CA TYR A 158 9.50 -0.85 -14.79
C TYR A 158 10.37 -0.72 -16.06
N PRO A 159 11.52 -1.42 -16.14
CA PRO A 159 12.24 -1.66 -17.39
C PRO A 159 11.36 -2.41 -18.41
N SER A 160 11.62 -2.22 -19.70
CA SER A 160 10.82 -2.78 -20.80
C SER A 160 10.62 -4.31 -20.71
N GLU A 161 11.62 -5.05 -20.22
CA GLU A 161 11.52 -6.51 -20.06
C GLU A 161 10.47 -6.90 -19.01
N ILE A 162 10.35 -6.12 -17.94
CA ILE A 162 9.37 -6.37 -16.87
C ILE A 162 7.99 -5.83 -17.26
N GLN A 163 7.92 -4.76 -18.07
CA GLN A 163 6.64 -4.22 -18.55
C GLN A 163 5.82 -5.27 -19.31
N HIS A 164 6.45 -6.03 -20.21
CA HIS A 164 5.78 -7.09 -20.95
C HIS A 164 5.26 -8.21 -20.04
N GLN A 165 6.07 -8.63 -19.06
CA GLN A 165 5.66 -9.65 -18.08
C GLN A 165 4.51 -9.16 -17.19
N ALA A 166 4.56 -7.90 -16.75
CA ALA A 166 3.49 -7.28 -16.00
C ALA A 166 2.19 -7.25 -16.81
N TYR A 167 2.26 -6.87 -18.09
CA TYR A 167 1.11 -6.89 -18.99
C TYR A 167 0.50 -8.30 -19.12
N GLN A 168 1.33 -9.31 -19.37
CA GLN A 168 0.85 -10.70 -19.48
C GLN A 168 0.10 -11.14 -18.22
N ILE A 169 0.70 -10.95 -17.04
CA ILE A 169 0.08 -11.37 -15.77
C ILE A 169 -1.19 -10.57 -15.48
N LEU A 170 -1.19 -9.25 -15.67
CA LEU A 170 -2.37 -8.44 -15.42
C LEU A 170 -3.52 -8.78 -16.39
N SER A 171 -3.22 -9.20 -17.62
CA SER A 171 -4.23 -9.62 -18.60
C SER A 171 -4.95 -10.92 -18.24
N GLU A 172 -4.37 -11.73 -17.36
CA GLU A 172 -4.98 -12.96 -16.84
C GLU A 172 -5.84 -12.72 -15.59
N LEU A 173 -5.75 -11.52 -14.98
CA LEU A 173 -6.55 -11.13 -13.83
C LEU A 173 -7.88 -10.52 -14.25
N SER A 174 -8.83 -10.42 -13.32
CA SER A 174 -10.03 -9.63 -13.55
C SER A 174 -9.70 -8.13 -13.66
N VAL A 175 -10.52 -7.40 -14.43
CA VAL A 175 -10.44 -5.93 -14.57
C VAL A 175 -10.31 -5.21 -13.23
N LEU A 176 -11.10 -5.65 -12.25
CA LEU A 176 -11.10 -5.10 -10.91
C LEU A 176 -9.76 -5.33 -10.18
N GLU A 177 -9.21 -6.54 -10.27
CA GLU A 177 -7.94 -6.89 -9.63
C GLU A 177 -6.76 -6.18 -10.25
N ALA A 178 -6.69 -6.14 -11.59
CA ALA A 178 -5.66 -5.41 -12.31
C ALA A 178 -5.70 -3.90 -11.98
N SER A 179 -6.90 -3.30 -11.94
CA SER A 179 -7.08 -1.90 -11.53
C SER A 179 -6.63 -1.64 -10.10
N ARG A 180 -6.93 -2.55 -9.16
CA ARG A 180 -6.46 -2.48 -7.77
C ARG A 180 -4.94 -2.54 -7.66
N ILE A 181 -4.28 -3.35 -8.49
CA ILE A 181 -2.81 -3.44 -8.55
C ILE A 181 -2.19 -2.14 -9.07
N ILE A 182 -2.72 -1.61 -10.18
CA ILE A 182 -2.23 -0.37 -10.79
C ILE A 182 -2.39 0.79 -9.81
N ALA A 183 -3.58 0.94 -9.23
CA ALA A 183 -3.85 1.94 -8.20
C ALA A 183 -2.91 1.76 -7.01
N LYS A 184 -2.65 0.52 -6.58
CA LYS A 184 -1.76 0.25 -5.45
C LYS A 184 -0.34 0.72 -5.66
N ILE A 185 0.22 0.47 -6.84
CA ILE A 185 1.61 0.81 -7.16
C ILE A 185 1.75 2.31 -7.45
N THR A 186 0.69 2.94 -7.97
CA THR A 186 0.71 4.35 -8.37
C THR A 186 0.11 5.31 -7.34
N SER A 187 -0.45 4.82 -6.23
CA SER A 187 -1.10 5.64 -5.21
C SER A 187 -0.21 6.78 -4.71
N ARG A 188 1.06 6.49 -4.43
CA ARG A 188 2.04 7.51 -3.98
C ARG A 188 2.37 8.54 -5.06
N PHE A 189 2.41 8.15 -6.33
CA PHE A 189 2.55 9.09 -7.45
C PHE A 189 1.34 10.04 -7.53
N ALA A 190 0.15 9.52 -7.24
CA ALA A 190 -1.08 10.30 -7.19
C ALA A 190 -1.24 11.12 -5.90
N ASN A 191 -0.36 10.95 -4.91
CA ASN A 191 -0.51 11.43 -3.53
C ASN A 191 -1.83 10.94 -2.89
N GLU A 192 -2.12 9.66 -3.09
CA GLU A 192 -3.32 8.98 -2.60
C GLU A 192 -2.97 7.87 -1.61
N VAL A 193 -3.79 7.74 -0.58
CA VAL A 193 -3.86 6.55 0.27
C VAL A 193 -5.13 5.80 -0.07
N ILE A 194 -5.01 4.52 -0.43
CA ILE A 194 -6.18 3.69 -0.69
C ILE A 194 -6.51 2.91 0.57
N LEU A 195 -7.77 3.04 0.96
CA LEU A 195 -8.38 2.35 2.08
C LEU A 195 -9.01 1.06 1.56
N LYS A 196 -8.31 -0.05 1.76
CA LYS A 196 -8.86 -1.37 1.46
C LYS A 196 -9.81 -1.77 2.60
N PRO A 197 -11.09 -2.04 2.36
CA PRO A 197 -11.98 -2.46 3.43
C PRO A 197 -11.54 -3.82 3.99
N PHE A 198 -11.64 -4.01 5.31
CA PHE A 198 -11.34 -5.30 5.94
C PHE A 198 -12.36 -6.37 5.56
N ASP A 199 -13.60 -5.95 5.29
CA ASP A 199 -14.67 -6.74 4.68
C ASP A 199 -14.77 -6.42 3.18
N ASP A 200 -15.30 -7.33 2.36
CA ASP A 200 -15.25 -7.18 0.88
C ASP A 200 -16.15 -6.06 0.30
N ALA A 201 -16.83 -5.28 1.15
CA ALA A 201 -17.77 -4.25 0.72
C ALA A 201 -17.43 -2.87 1.30
N CYS A 202 -17.38 -1.86 0.42
CA CYS A 202 -17.45 -0.44 0.78
C CYS A 202 -18.19 0.32 -0.33
N GLY A 203 -18.81 1.44 0.02
CA GLY A 203 -19.55 2.25 -0.95
C GLY A 203 -19.53 3.74 -0.66
N GLU A 204 -20.31 4.51 -1.41
CA GLU A 204 -20.38 5.98 -1.30
C GLU A 204 -20.79 6.44 0.11
N GLY A 205 -21.66 5.70 0.80
CA GLY A 205 -22.05 6.04 2.17
C GLY A 205 -20.90 5.99 3.18
N ASP A 206 -19.83 5.24 2.90
CA ASP A 206 -18.64 5.21 3.76
C ASP A 206 -17.74 6.43 3.50
N VAL A 207 -17.77 6.99 2.29
CA VAL A 207 -17.05 8.22 1.95
C VAL A 207 -17.51 9.37 2.83
N GLU A 208 -18.83 9.55 2.97
CA GLU A 208 -19.38 10.65 3.77
C GLU A 208 -19.02 10.51 5.25
N LYS A 209 -19.07 9.30 5.81
CA LYS A 209 -18.64 9.06 7.20
C LYS A 209 -17.16 9.37 7.42
N LEU A 210 -16.31 8.98 6.47
CA LEU A 210 -14.87 9.27 6.55
C LEU A 210 -14.60 10.77 6.43
N LYS A 211 -15.32 11.49 5.57
CA LYS A 211 -15.25 12.95 5.47
C LYS A 211 -15.67 13.63 6.77
N GLU A 212 -16.73 13.15 7.41
CA GLU A 212 -17.20 13.66 8.71
C GLU A 212 -16.19 13.42 9.84
N GLU A 213 -15.37 12.37 9.76
CA GLU A 213 -14.39 12.02 10.79
C GLU A 213 -13.08 12.82 10.68
N ILE A 214 -12.65 13.19 9.46
CA ILE A 214 -11.38 13.92 9.23
C ILE A 214 -11.23 15.20 10.09
N PRO A 215 -12.25 16.06 10.25
CA PRO A 215 -12.16 17.22 11.13
C PRO A 215 -11.80 16.85 12.59
N GLY A 216 -12.36 15.78 13.13
CA GLY A 216 -12.02 15.31 14.48
C GLY A 216 -10.58 14.80 14.58
N MET A 217 -10.06 14.19 13.50
CA MET A 217 -8.66 13.80 13.42
C MET A 217 -7.73 15.02 13.40
N ILE A 218 -8.10 16.07 12.67
CA ILE A 218 -7.37 17.35 12.65
C ILE A 218 -7.28 17.96 14.06
N GLU A 219 -8.39 17.99 14.79
CA GLU A 219 -8.42 18.51 16.17
C GLU A 219 -7.51 17.72 17.12
N GLU A 220 -7.53 16.38 17.05
CA GLU A 220 -6.68 15.55 17.90
C GLU A 220 -5.19 15.70 17.53
N VAL A 221 -4.86 15.79 16.24
CA VAL A 221 -3.47 16.04 15.79
C VAL A 221 -2.99 17.42 16.27
N LEU A 222 -3.82 18.46 16.19
CA LEU A 222 -3.50 19.79 16.72
C LEU A 222 -3.20 19.76 18.22
N LYS A 223 -3.99 19.02 18.98
CA LYS A 223 -3.77 18.83 20.41
C LYS A 223 -2.44 18.11 20.69
N VAL A 224 -2.14 17.05 19.94
CA VAL A 224 -0.86 16.32 20.04
C VAL A 224 0.33 17.23 19.73
N ILE A 225 0.25 18.06 18.68
CA ILE A 225 1.29 19.03 18.32
C ILE A 225 1.50 20.04 19.44
N THR A 226 0.41 20.59 19.97
CA THR A 226 0.45 21.58 21.05
C THR A 226 1.09 21.01 22.31
N ASP A 227 0.67 19.82 22.73
CA ASP A 227 1.25 19.11 23.88
C ASP A 227 2.73 18.75 23.66
N ALA A 228 3.08 18.32 22.44
CA ALA A 228 4.47 18.01 22.07
C ALA A 228 5.35 19.26 22.09
N CYS A 229 4.84 20.42 21.67
CA CYS A 229 5.55 21.70 21.72
C CYS A 229 5.85 22.11 23.16
N VAL A 230 4.87 22.05 24.07
CA VAL A 230 5.07 22.34 25.49
C VAL A 230 6.12 21.41 26.11
N LYS A 231 6.04 20.10 25.82
CA LYS A 231 7.02 19.11 26.29
C LYS A 231 8.41 19.37 25.72
N LEU A 232 8.50 19.69 24.44
CA LEU A 232 9.76 19.99 23.75
C LEU A 232 10.45 21.20 24.41
N ASN A 233 9.72 22.29 24.65
CA ASN A 233 10.25 23.48 25.32
C ASN A 233 10.80 23.14 26.71
N TRP A 234 10.07 22.36 27.51
CA TRP A 234 10.54 21.91 28.83
C TRP A 234 11.79 21.03 28.74
N ARG A 235 11.87 20.13 27.75
CA ARG A 235 13.04 19.26 27.51
C ARG A 235 14.26 20.07 27.08
N VAL A 236 14.09 21.01 26.16
CA VAL A 236 15.15 21.95 25.73
C VAL A 236 15.65 22.75 26.94
N MET A 237 14.76 23.29 27.75
CA MET A 237 15.13 23.95 29.02
C MET A 237 15.92 23.01 29.94
N SER A 238 15.53 21.76 30.06
CA SER A 238 16.23 20.76 30.87
C SER A 238 17.62 20.40 30.34
N LEU A 239 17.86 20.60 29.04
CA LEU A 239 19.16 20.40 28.40
C LEU A 239 20.09 21.61 28.58
N THR A 240 19.57 22.81 28.85
CA THR A 240 20.39 24.04 29.03
C THR A 240 21.44 23.91 30.13
N ARG A 241 21.21 23.08 31.15
CA ARG A 241 22.18 22.80 32.23
C ARG A 241 23.46 22.10 31.74
N TYR A 242 23.44 21.48 30.57
CA TYR A 242 24.58 20.80 29.96
C TYR A 242 25.36 21.70 28.98
N VAL A 243 24.86 22.91 28.68
CA VAL A 243 25.48 23.86 27.74
C VAL A 243 26.67 24.60 28.37
N LYS A 244 26.77 24.61 29.71
CA LYS A 244 27.86 25.25 30.44
C LYS A 244 28.91 24.21 30.83
N TYR A 245 30.17 24.47 30.49
CA TYR A 245 31.30 23.71 31.05
C TYR A 245 31.29 23.83 32.57
N LYS A 246 31.31 22.71 33.30
CA LYS A 246 31.63 22.75 34.72
C LYS A 246 33.11 23.15 34.82
N GLY A 247 33.40 24.31 35.41
CA GLY A 247 34.77 24.70 35.77
C GLY A 247 35.38 23.65 36.71
N LYS A 248 36.71 23.45 36.61
CA LYS A 248 37.54 22.43 37.33
C LYS A 248 36.73 21.61 38.34
N CYS A 249 36.12 20.52 37.88
CA CYS A 249 35.61 19.50 38.79
C CYS A 249 36.79 18.73 39.36
N ASP A 250 36.72 18.40 40.65
CA ASP A 250 37.56 17.39 41.27
C ASP A 250 37.57 16.11 40.42
N PHE A 251 38.66 15.35 40.50
CA PHE A 251 38.87 14.11 39.75
C PHE A 251 37.61 13.24 39.70
N MET A 252 36.92 13.23 38.56
CA MET A 252 35.76 12.38 38.34
C MET A 252 36.25 10.99 37.93
N THR A 253 35.67 9.95 38.54
CA THR A 253 35.97 8.58 38.11
C THR A 253 35.23 8.26 36.80
N ALA A 254 35.69 7.25 36.07
CA ALA A 254 34.99 6.77 34.87
C ALA A 254 33.54 6.34 35.15
N THR A 255 33.26 5.85 36.37
CA THR A 255 31.91 5.48 36.82
C THR A 255 31.00 6.70 36.95
N ASP A 256 31.52 7.81 37.49
CA ASP A 256 30.78 9.07 37.65
C ASP A 256 30.44 9.69 36.29
N ILE A 257 31.40 9.66 35.35
CA ILE A 257 31.20 10.10 33.98
C ILE A 257 30.09 9.26 33.32
N LYS A 258 30.15 7.93 33.45
CA LYS A 258 29.14 7.03 32.88
C LYS A 258 27.75 7.26 33.48
N SER A 259 27.65 7.47 34.79
CA SER A 259 26.40 7.75 35.48
C SER A 259 25.76 9.08 35.03
N GLN A 260 26.56 10.16 34.96
CA GLN A 260 26.06 11.46 34.48
C GLN A 260 25.71 11.44 32.98
N SER A 261 26.48 10.69 32.18
CA SER A 261 26.20 10.51 30.76
C SER A 261 24.88 9.76 30.51
N LYS A 262 24.47 8.85 31.40
CA LYS A 262 23.15 8.18 31.28
C LYS A 262 21.99 9.17 31.37
N ALA A 263 22.06 10.14 32.29
CA ALA A 263 21.02 11.14 32.44
C ALA A 263 20.97 12.10 31.23
N TRP A 264 22.14 12.47 30.67
CA TRP A 264 22.21 13.19 29.41
C TRP A 264 21.59 12.40 28.27
N ASN A 265 22.03 11.15 28.06
CA ASN A 265 21.57 10.28 26.98
C ASN A 265 20.05 10.12 26.99
N TYR A 266 19.47 9.85 28.17
CA TYR A 266 18.01 9.76 28.31
C TYR A 266 17.31 11.05 27.89
N LEU A 267 17.79 12.22 28.35
CA LEU A 267 17.14 13.50 28.06
C LEU A 267 17.29 13.94 26.61
N ILE A 268 18.45 13.71 26.00
CA ILE A 268 18.67 14.07 24.60
C ILE A 268 17.88 13.15 23.67
N GLU A 269 17.84 11.84 23.95
CA GLU A 269 17.05 10.87 23.17
C GLU A 269 15.55 11.18 23.27
N ASP A 270 15.07 11.47 24.48
CA ASP A 270 13.68 11.87 24.71
C ASP A 270 13.38 13.20 24.00
N CYS A 271 14.28 14.19 24.06
CA CYS A 271 14.12 15.46 23.32
C CYS A 271 14.05 15.26 21.80
N GLN A 272 14.98 14.50 21.22
CA GLN A 272 15.00 14.19 19.79
C GLN A 272 13.76 13.41 19.35
N THR A 273 13.29 12.48 20.18
CA THR A 273 12.06 11.71 19.92
C THR A 273 10.84 12.62 19.91
N SER A 274 10.69 13.52 20.90
CA SER A 274 9.61 14.51 20.89
C SER A 274 9.67 15.44 19.69
N TYR A 275 10.87 15.89 19.33
CA TYR A 275 11.08 16.76 18.18
C TYR A 275 10.63 16.09 16.88
N LYS A 276 11.02 14.83 16.69
CA LYS A 276 10.60 14.03 15.54
C LYS A 276 9.08 13.86 15.50
N ILE A 277 8.45 13.45 16.60
CA ILE A 277 6.99 13.28 16.68
C ILE A 277 6.28 14.60 16.35
N PHE A 278 6.75 15.71 16.90
CA PHE A 278 6.22 17.04 16.64
C PHE A 278 6.26 17.37 15.14
N LEU A 279 7.40 17.17 14.47
CA LEU A 279 7.54 17.46 13.04
C LEU A 279 6.76 16.50 12.13
N GLU A 280 6.66 15.22 12.48
CA GLU A 280 5.83 14.25 11.74
C GLU A 280 4.34 14.64 11.81
N ASN A 281 3.85 15.06 12.98
CA ASN A 281 2.45 15.47 13.14
C ASN A 281 2.13 16.77 12.40
N ARG A 282 3.09 17.68 12.25
CA ARG A 282 2.92 18.88 11.43
C ARG A 282 2.66 18.56 9.96
N VAL A 283 3.44 17.66 9.38
CA VAL A 283 3.21 17.16 8.01
C VAL A 283 1.86 16.48 7.90
N LEU A 284 1.52 15.63 8.87
CA LEU A 284 0.22 14.96 8.91
C LEU A 284 -0.94 15.95 8.96
N LEU A 285 -0.84 17.01 9.77
CA LEU A 285 -1.86 18.04 9.89
C LEU A 285 -2.09 18.75 8.55
N PHE A 286 -1.01 19.13 7.86
CA PHE A 286 -1.10 19.70 6.51
C PHE A 286 -1.85 18.76 5.58
N GLN A 287 -1.48 17.47 5.57
CA GLN A 287 -2.07 16.49 4.67
C GLN A 287 -3.55 16.20 4.97
N LEU A 288 -3.93 16.12 6.25
CA LEU A 288 -5.33 15.97 6.66
C LEU A 288 -6.16 17.19 6.26
N SER A 289 -5.62 18.40 6.40
CA SER A 289 -6.29 19.64 6.03
C SER A 289 -6.55 19.76 4.52
N HIS A 290 -5.80 19.02 3.70
CA HIS A 290 -5.95 18.96 2.24
C HIS A 290 -6.50 17.61 1.75
N ALA A 291 -6.98 16.76 2.66
CA ALA A 291 -7.46 15.43 2.32
C ALA A 291 -8.80 15.49 1.57
N GLN A 292 -8.91 14.73 0.49
CA GLN A 292 -10.11 14.56 -0.33
C GLN A 292 -10.43 13.08 -0.42
N VAL A 293 -11.56 12.68 0.16
CA VAL A 293 -12.03 11.30 0.17
C VAL A 293 -12.99 11.08 -1.00
N ARG A 294 -12.78 10.02 -1.78
CA ARG A 294 -13.70 9.57 -2.82
C ARG A 294 -13.82 8.06 -2.86
N PHE A 295 -14.97 7.57 -3.31
CA PHE A 295 -15.12 6.20 -3.74
C PHE A 295 -14.58 6.08 -5.17
N GLU A 296 -13.78 5.05 -5.44
CA GLU A 296 -13.21 4.78 -6.74
C GLU A 296 -13.96 3.63 -7.43
N PRO A 297 -14.77 3.90 -8.46
CA PRO A 297 -15.58 2.87 -9.10
C PRO A 297 -14.76 1.70 -9.69
N ARG A 298 -13.56 1.97 -10.24
CA ARG A 298 -12.75 0.93 -10.88
C ARG A 298 -12.06 -0.01 -9.92
N THR A 299 -11.72 0.45 -8.72
CA THR A 299 -11.10 -0.38 -7.66
C THR A 299 -12.13 -0.86 -6.64
N GLN A 300 -13.31 -0.24 -6.63
CA GLN A 300 -14.34 -0.38 -5.60
C GLN A 300 -13.81 -0.13 -4.18
N TRP A 301 -12.80 0.74 -4.04
CA TRP A 301 -12.18 1.11 -2.77
C TRP A 301 -12.27 2.61 -2.55
N ILE A 302 -11.95 3.05 -1.32
CA ILE A 302 -11.95 4.46 -0.99
C ILE A 302 -10.54 5.01 -1.18
N HIS A 303 -10.41 6.09 -1.94
CA HIS A 303 -9.16 6.79 -2.20
C HIS A 303 -9.17 8.11 -1.42
N ILE A 304 -8.12 8.35 -0.65
CA ILE A 304 -7.90 9.62 0.05
C ILE A 304 -6.71 10.31 -0.58
N ARG A 305 -7.00 11.32 -1.39
CA ARG A 305 -5.99 12.18 -2.01
C ARG A 305 -5.58 13.28 -1.04
N THR A 306 -4.31 13.63 -1.02
CA THR A 306 -3.80 14.78 -0.27
C THR A 306 -2.82 15.59 -1.11
N GLN A 307 -2.28 16.66 -0.54
CA GLN A 307 -1.26 17.49 -1.16
C GLN A 307 0.10 17.28 -0.47
N PRO A 308 1.20 17.26 -1.25
CA PRO A 308 2.54 17.29 -0.68
C PRO A 308 2.81 18.65 -0.01
N PHE A 309 3.47 18.62 1.14
CA PHE A 309 3.89 19.82 1.87
C PHE A 309 5.24 20.30 1.33
N PHE A 310 5.22 21.36 0.53
CA PHE A 310 6.44 22.04 0.07
C PHE A 310 6.92 23.06 1.11
N PRO A 311 8.23 23.37 1.15
CA PRO A 311 8.80 24.34 2.10
C PRO A 311 8.13 25.73 2.08
N ASP A 312 7.68 26.17 0.91
CA ASP A 312 7.05 27.48 0.71
C ASP A 312 5.51 27.45 0.82
N SER A 313 4.92 26.26 1.05
CA SER A 313 3.47 26.14 1.22
C SER A 313 3.03 26.77 2.53
N LYS A 314 1.89 27.45 2.51
CA LYS A 314 1.21 27.88 3.73
C LYS A 314 0.70 26.63 4.46
N GLU A 315 1.21 26.38 5.66
CA GLU A 315 0.94 25.14 6.41
C GLU A 315 -0.54 25.04 6.83
N THR A 316 -0.98 25.89 7.75
CA THR A 316 -2.39 26.01 8.16
C THR A 316 -2.55 27.24 9.05
N ASP A 317 -3.71 27.90 8.96
CA ASP A 317 -4.06 29.01 9.87
C ASP A 317 -4.31 28.53 11.32
N SER A 318 -4.46 27.22 11.51
CA SER A 318 -4.73 26.60 12.81
C SER A 318 -3.49 26.44 13.69
N LEU A 319 -2.28 26.63 13.15
CA LEU A 319 -1.04 26.53 13.92
C LEU A 319 -0.51 27.92 14.32
N PRO A 320 -0.13 28.13 15.60
CA PRO A 320 0.59 29.33 16.02
C PRO A 320 1.90 29.54 15.25
N GLU A 321 2.28 30.81 15.01
CA GLU A 321 3.52 31.16 14.28
C GLU A 321 4.79 30.60 14.94
N ASP A 322 4.83 30.57 16.27
CA ASP A 322 5.94 30.00 17.03
C ASP A 322 6.15 28.49 16.75
N ILE A 323 5.11 27.81 16.26
CA ILE A 323 5.11 26.38 15.92
C ILE A 323 5.41 26.16 14.44
N SER A 324 4.89 27.04 13.56
CA SER A 324 5.11 26.92 12.11
C SER A 324 6.55 27.25 11.70
N GLY A 325 7.28 28.03 12.50
CA GLY A 325 8.67 28.43 12.24
C GLY A 325 9.72 27.31 12.33
N PHE A 326 9.37 26.11 12.79
CA PHE A 326 10.31 24.99 12.82
C PHE A 326 10.53 24.40 11.41
N PRO A 327 11.75 23.98 11.03
CA PRO A 327 11.98 23.30 9.77
C PRO A 327 11.31 21.92 9.75
N LEU A 328 10.95 21.43 8.56
CA LEU A 328 10.55 20.04 8.37
C LEU A 328 11.71 19.08 8.65
N LEU A 329 11.40 17.81 8.89
CA LEU A 329 12.43 16.77 8.90
C LEU A 329 13.10 16.71 7.52
N GLU A 330 14.39 16.41 7.49
CA GLU A 330 15.18 16.32 6.26
C GLU A 330 14.53 15.34 5.25
N ASN A 331 14.08 14.18 5.73
CA ASN A 331 13.40 13.18 4.90
C ASN A 331 11.99 13.58 4.45
N HIS A 332 11.44 14.70 4.92
CA HIS A 332 10.16 15.28 4.47
C HIS A 332 10.37 16.53 3.61
N THR A 333 11.58 17.03 3.48
CA THR A 333 11.84 18.29 2.80
C THR A 333 11.92 18.07 1.28
N ILE A 334 10.90 18.51 0.56
CA ILE A 334 10.83 18.35 -0.91
C ILE A 334 11.71 19.41 -1.57
N THR A 335 12.97 19.06 -1.81
CA THR A 335 13.97 19.91 -2.48
C THR A 335 14.96 19.04 -3.27
N GLY A 336 15.72 19.66 -4.16
CA GLY A 336 16.80 19.00 -4.89
C GLY A 336 16.34 18.32 -6.18
N GLU A 337 16.97 17.19 -6.50
CA GLU A 337 16.71 16.43 -7.72
C GLU A 337 15.43 15.58 -7.61
N ALA A 338 14.94 15.09 -8.76
CA ALA A 338 13.70 14.31 -8.81
C ALA A 338 13.69 13.10 -7.85
N GLU A 339 14.85 12.45 -7.65
CA GLU A 339 14.97 11.32 -6.73
C GLU A 339 14.74 11.73 -5.26
N SER A 340 15.38 12.80 -4.79
CA SER A 340 15.21 13.29 -3.41
C SER A 340 13.80 13.84 -3.19
N MET A 341 13.23 14.54 -4.17
CA MET A 341 11.85 15.01 -4.13
C MET A 341 10.86 13.86 -3.99
N ASN A 342 11.01 12.81 -4.80
CA ASN A 342 10.12 11.64 -4.77
C ASN A 342 10.26 10.86 -3.45
N ALA A 343 11.47 10.72 -2.92
CA ALA A 343 11.70 10.08 -1.62
C ALA A 343 11.03 10.88 -0.48
N ALA A 344 11.15 12.21 -0.51
CA ALA A 344 10.51 13.09 0.46
C ALA A 344 8.98 13.00 0.40
N MET A 345 8.39 13.08 -0.79
CA MET A 345 6.95 12.90 -0.99
C MET A 345 6.47 11.52 -0.52
N ALA A 346 7.20 10.45 -0.83
CA ALA A 346 6.87 9.12 -0.35
C ALA A 346 6.89 9.02 1.18
N SER A 347 7.86 9.66 1.84
CA SER A 347 7.94 9.71 3.30
C SER A 347 6.78 10.51 3.92
N GLN A 348 6.36 11.61 3.28
CA GLN A 348 5.17 12.34 3.70
C GLN A 348 3.91 11.48 3.55
N ILE A 349 3.71 10.77 2.44
CA ILE A 349 2.55 9.88 2.27
C ILE A 349 2.57 8.71 3.27
N GLU A 350 3.75 8.15 3.59
CA GLU A 350 3.84 7.15 4.67
C GLU A 350 3.44 7.72 6.03
N THR A 351 3.79 8.98 6.29
CA THR A 351 3.34 9.70 7.50
C THR A 351 1.81 9.83 7.49
N PHE A 352 1.21 10.12 6.35
CA PHE A 352 -0.24 10.18 6.19
C PHE A 352 -0.93 8.83 6.45
N GLU A 353 -0.45 7.74 5.83
CA GLU A 353 -0.92 6.36 6.08
C GLU A 353 -0.79 5.98 7.57
N ASN A 354 0.26 6.47 8.23
CA ASN A 354 0.47 6.34 9.67
C ASN A 354 -0.55 7.09 10.50
N GLY A 355 -0.77 8.36 10.19
CA GLY A 355 -1.78 9.18 10.86
C GLY A 355 -3.20 8.65 10.68
N LEU A 356 -3.60 8.26 9.47
CA LEU A 356 -4.95 7.74 9.22
C LEU A 356 -5.27 6.52 10.08
N SER A 357 -4.32 5.59 10.20
CA SER A 357 -4.46 4.42 11.07
C SER A 357 -4.46 4.73 12.56
N GLN A 358 -3.75 5.79 12.97
CA GLN A 358 -3.55 6.11 14.39
C GLN A 358 -4.69 6.96 14.95
N PHE A 359 -5.16 7.93 14.18
CA PHE A 359 -6.16 8.90 14.61
C PHE A 359 -7.57 8.57 14.10
N GLY A 360 -7.71 7.69 13.11
CA GLY A 360 -8.99 7.17 12.66
C GLY A 360 -9.57 6.17 13.67
N THR A 361 -10.66 6.53 14.33
CA THR A 361 -11.26 5.77 15.45
C THR A 361 -12.71 5.35 15.19
N GLY A 362 -13.38 5.96 14.20
CA GLY A 362 -14.76 5.72 13.77
C GLY A 362 -14.86 4.87 12.51
N ALA A 363 -15.31 5.42 11.37
CA ALA A 363 -15.43 4.69 10.12
C ALA A 363 -14.09 4.14 9.62
N PHE A 364 -12.98 4.85 9.89
CA PHE A 364 -11.63 4.44 9.48
C PHE A 364 -11.20 3.06 9.99
N ILE A 365 -11.72 2.60 11.12
CA ILE A 365 -11.33 1.30 11.71
C ILE A 365 -11.80 0.10 10.88
N ASN A 366 -12.68 0.32 9.92
CA ASN A 366 -13.18 -0.70 9.00
C ASN A 366 -12.29 -0.85 7.76
N PHE A 367 -11.23 -0.04 7.65
CA PHE A 367 -10.34 0.00 6.50
C PHE A 367 -8.88 -0.20 6.89
N ASP A 368 -8.17 -0.90 6.02
CA ASP A 368 -6.73 -1.04 6.02
C ASP A 368 -6.07 0.15 5.30
N SER A 369 -5.60 1.12 6.06
CA SER A 369 -4.77 2.23 5.58
C SER A 369 -3.29 1.87 5.42
N LYS A 370 -2.87 0.67 5.84
CA LYS A 370 -1.48 0.17 5.71
C LYS A 370 -1.25 -0.65 4.45
N TYR A 371 -2.29 -0.87 3.65
CA TYR A 371 -2.25 -1.74 2.48
C TYR A 371 -1.11 -1.40 1.48
N HIS A 372 -0.75 -0.11 1.38
CA HIS A 372 0.33 0.41 0.52
C HIS A 372 1.67 0.61 1.23
N ASN A 373 1.68 0.53 2.56
CA ASN A 373 2.84 0.94 3.31
C ASN A 373 3.98 -0.08 3.17
N GLY A 374 5.01 0.29 2.42
CA GLY A 374 6.16 -0.56 2.14
C GLY A 374 6.99 -0.94 3.38
N SER A 375 6.81 -0.23 4.50
CA SER A 375 7.46 -0.53 5.78
C SER A 375 6.81 -1.69 6.53
N PHE A 376 5.60 -2.11 6.15
CA PHE A 376 4.88 -3.19 6.81
C PHE A 376 4.77 -4.43 5.93
N GLU A 377 4.77 -5.57 6.58
CA GLU A 377 4.50 -6.88 6.00
C GLU A 377 3.25 -7.46 6.65
N ARG A 378 2.33 -7.91 5.80
CA ARG A 378 1.04 -8.44 6.23
C ARG A 378 1.15 -9.94 6.46
N TYR A 379 0.58 -10.38 7.56
CA TYR A 379 0.39 -11.77 7.91
C TYR A 379 -1.09 -12.04 8.17
N ASP A 380 -1.57 -13.21 7.76
CA ASP A 380 -2.87 -13.70 8.18
C ASP A 380 -2.68 -14.62 9.39
N CYS A 381 -3.31 -14.25 10.49
CA CYS A 381 -3.38 -15.01 11.73
C CYS A 381 -4.75 -15.69 11.81
N GLN A 382 -4.76 -17.01 11.73
CA GLN A 382 -5.95 -17.85 11.86
C GLN A 382 -6.01 -18.44 13.26
N ILE A 383 -7.11 -18.21 13.97
CA ILE A 383 -7.31 -18.66 15.35
C ILE A 383 -8.57 -19.53 15.43
N PRO A 384 -8.56 -20.73 16.03
CA PRO A 384 -9.72 -21.61 16.05
C PRO A 384 -10.99 -20.96 16.63
N TYR A 385 -12.02 -20.80 15.80
CA TYR A 385 -13.20 -19.97 16.09
C TYR A 385 -13.97 -20.44 17.32
N ALA A 386 -14.15 -21.76 17.46
CA ALA A 386 -14.92 -22.34 18.55
C ALA A 386 -14.13 -22.53 19.85
N LYS A 387 -12.79 -22.44 19.81
CA LYS A 387 -11.93 -22.79 20.96
C LYS A 387 -11.25 -21.59 21.61
N ILE A 388 -10.98 -20.53 20.85
CA ILE A 388 -10.22 -19.38 21.33
C ILE A 388 -10.98 -18.12 20.96
N SER A 389 -11.40 -17.37 21.97
CA SER A 389 -11.99 -16.05 21.78
C SER A 389 -11.02 -15.14 21.04
N PRO A 390 -11.50 -14.33 20.08
CA PRO A 390 -10.63 -13.43 19.36
C PRO A 390 -9.98 -12.39 20.28
N ASN A 391 -10.47 -12.16 21.50
CA ASN A 391 -9.82 -11.28 22.48
C ASN A 391 -8.40 -11.73 22.86
N TYR A 392 -8.08 -13.01 22.72
CA TYR A 392 -6.76 -13.55 23.04
C TYR A 392 -5.80 -13.54 21.84
N TRP A 393 -6.17 -12.90 20.73
CA TRP A 393 -5.40 -12.92 19.50
C TRP A 393 -3.96 -12.38 19.67
N VAL A 394 -3.78 -11.33 20.48
CA VAL A 394 -2.45 -10.75 20.75
C VAL A 394 -1.55 -11.76 21.42
N GLU A 395 -2.08 -12.53 22.37
CA GLU A 395 -1.32 -13.55 23.10
C GLU A 395 -0.98 -14.73 22.18
N VAL A 396 -1.94 -15.16 21.36
CA VAL A 396 -1.69 -16.17 20.32
C VAL A 396 -0.59 -15.71 19.37
N LEU A 397 -0.64 -14.45 18.94
CA LEU A 397 0.37 -13.88 18.04
C LEU A 397 1.73 -13.73 18.72
N ARG A 398 1.76 -13.39 20.02
CA ARG A 398 2.99 -13.35 20.82
C ARG A 398 3.68 -14.70 20.85
N ILE A 399 2.91 -15.79 20.98
CA ILE A 399 3.44 -17.16 20.93
C ILE A 399 4.07 -17.45 19.55
N HIS A 400 3.41 -17.07 18.46
CA HIS A 400 3.99 -17.22 17.11
C HIS A 400 5.25 -16.38 16.89
N CYS A 401 5.44 -15.33 17.69
CA CYS A 401 6.60 -14.44 17.63
C CYS A 401 7.64 -14.73 18.72
N GLU A 402 7.52 -15.84 19.46
CA GLU A 402 8.51 -16.24 20.45
C GLU A 402 9.90 -16.34 19.82
N GLY A 403 10.89 -15.71 20.44
CA GLY A 403 12.26 -15.64 19.93
C GLY A 403 12.55 -14.47 18.99
N LEU A 404 11.55 -13.65 18.63
CA LEU A 404 11.76 -12.40 17.90
C LEU A 404 12.02 -11.22 18.85
N PRO A 405 12.70 -10.15 18.38
CA PRO A 405 12.89 -8.93 19.15
C PRO A 405 11.57 -8.37 19.69
N SER A 406 11.56 -7.93 20.96
CA SER A 406 10.35 -7.51 21.67
C SER A 406 9.59 -6.34 21.05
N ASP A 407 10.26 -5.54 20.21
CA ASP A 407 9.70 -4.43 19.45
C ASP A 407 8.91 -4.87 18.21
N THR A 408 9.08 -6.12 17.76
CA THR A 408 8.35 -6.71 16.61
C THR A 408 6.84 -6.74 16.83
N ILE A 409 6.41 -7.06 18.06
CA ILE A 409 4.99 -7.19 18.46
C ILE A 409 4.36 -5.81 18.72
N ARG A 410 5.16 -4.77 19.02
CA ARG A 410 4.63 -3.44 19.37
C ARG A 410 4.02 -2.69 18.19
N ARG A 411 4.05 -3.25 16.98
CA ARG A 411 3.62 -2.57 15.74
C ARG A 411 2.55 -3.34 14.97
N ILE A 412 1.72 -4.11 15.68
CA ILE A 412 0.64 -4.88 15.07
C ILE A 412 -0.65 -4.06 15.03
N VAL A 413 -1.14 -3.80 13.82
CA VAL A 413 -2.51 -3.32 13.59
C VAL A 413 -3.37 -4.54 13.23
N PRO A 414 -4.24 -5.04 14.11
CA PRO A 414 -5.14 -6.15 13.76
C PRO A 414 -6.29 -5.67 12.87
N SER A 415 -6.69 -6.47 11.89
CA SER A 415 -8.08 -6.37 11.42
C SER A 415 -9.03 -6.79 12.54
N ARG A 416 -10.23 -6.21 12.59
CA ARG A 416 -11.25 -6.66 13.54
C ARG A 416 -11.63 -8.12 13.27
N PRO A 417 -11.82 -8.94 14.31
CA PRO A 417 -12.31 -10.30 14.13
C PRO A 417 -13.77 -10.26 13.64
N VAL A 418 -14.03 -10.83 12.47
CA VAL A 418 -15.39 -10.90 11.91
C VAL A 418 -16.18 -12.01 12.61
N ILE A 419 -17.21 -11.63 13.36
CA ILE A 419 -18.16 -12.57 13.96
C ILE A 419 -19.17 -12.97 12.89
N SER A 420 -19.11 -14.22 12.44
CA SER A 420 -20.03 -14.73 11.43
C SER A 420 -21.21 -15.46 12.07
N ARG A 421 -22.38 -15.29 11.48
CA ARG A 421 -23.58 -16.10 11.77
C ARG A 421 -23.52 -17.48 11.10
N ILE A 422 -22.57 -17.69 10.19
CA ILE A 422 -22.31 -18.96 9.52
C ILE A 422 -21.16 -19.67 10.26
N PRO A 423 -21.20 -21.01 10.42
CA PRO A 423 -20.10 -21.74 11.05
C PRO A 423 -18.76 -21.45 10.36
N LYS A 424 -17.81 -20.88 11.11
CA LYS A 424 -16.43 -20.66 10.67
C LYS A 424 -15.47 -21.58 11.43
N ARG A 425 -14.41 -22.02 10.75
CA ARG A 425 -13.33 -22.82 11.37
C ARG A 425 -12.36 -21.94 12.16
N PHE A 426 -12.06 -20.75 11.64
CA PHE A 426 -11.10 -19.81 12.22
C PHE A 426 -11.66 -18.39 12.29
N HIS A 427 -11.23 -17.62 13.29
CA HIS A 427 -11.14 -16.17 13.21
C HIS A 427 -9.93 -15.83 12.33
N GLU A 428 -10.14 -15.01 11.32
CA GLU A 428 -9.08 -14.53 10.44
C GLU A 428 -8.75 -13.09 10.85
N ILE A 429 -7.50 -12.87 11.26
CA ILE A 429 -7.02 -11.60 11.77
C ILE A 429 -5.79 -11.23 10.95
N GLN A 430 -5.82 -10.08 10.31
CA GLN A 430 -4.69 -9.55 9.57
C GLN A 430 -3.77 -8.86 10.56
N ALA A 431 -2.49 -9.19 10.56
CA ALA A 431 -1.48 -8.60 11.42
C ALA A 431 -0.38 -7.95 10.55
N TYR A 432 -0.06 -6.70 10.84
CA TYR A 432 1.01 -5.98 10.16
C TYR A 432 2.26 -5.96 11.03
N PHE A 433 3.41 -6.29 10.45
CA PHE A 433 4.69 -6.25 11.13
C PHE A 433 5.63 -5.30 10.42
N LYS A 434 6.33 -4.46 11.18
CA LYS A 434 7.45 -3.66 10.68
C LYS A 434 8.74 -4.27 11.17
N PHE A 435 9.46 -4.95 10.28
CA PHE A 435 10.75 -5.55 10.61
C PHE A 435 11.88 -4.57 10.35
N SER A 436 12.70 -4.31 11.36
CA SER A 436 13.98 -3.61 11.26
C SER A 436 15.15 -4.58 11.01
N SER A 437 14.92 -5.89 11.20
CA SER A 437 15.94 -6.94 11.11
C SER A 437 15.52 -8.07 10.17
N SER A 438 16.46 -8.98 9.86
CA SER A 438 16.22 -10.19 9.03
C SER A 438 15.39 -11.26 9.73
N SER A 439 15.13 -11.13 11.03
CA SER A 439 14.38 -12.11 11.83
C SER A 439 12.88 -11.89 11.67
N ARG A 440 12.18 -12.84 11.06
CA ARG A 440 10.73 -12.76 10.78
C ARG A 440 10.03 -14.06 11.17
N PRO A 441 8.72 -14.02 11.51
CA PRO A 441 7.94 -15.23 11.69
C PRO A 441 7.84 -15.97 10.36
N TYR A 442 8.20 -17.26 10.37
CA TYR A 442 7.85 -18.16 9.28
C TYR A 442 6.39 -18.60 9.41
N SER A 443 5.85 -19.13 8.30
CA SER A 443 4.58 -19.85 8.33
C SER A 443 4.64 -20.92 9.41
N SER A 444 3.79 -20.81 10.42
CA SER A 444 3.83 -21.71 11.58
C SER A 444 2.42 -22.09 12.01
N ILE A 445 2.28 -23.34 12.44
CA ILE A 445 1.07 -23.85 13.10
C ILE A 445 1.46 -24.11 14.55
N HIS A 446 0.75 -23.45 15.48
CA HIS A 446 1.00 -23.61 16.90
C HIS A 446 0.13 -24.72 17.49
N LYS A 447 0.53 -25.26 18.65
CA LYS A 447 -0.17 -26.34 19.37
C LYS A 447 -1.63 -26.01 19.71
N LEU A 448 -1.96 -24.73 19.81
CA LEU A 448 -3.33 -24.25 20.02
C LEU A 448 -4.23 -24.38 18.76
N GLY A 449 -3.68 -24.88 17.65
CA GLY A 449 -4.37 -24.96 16.36
C GLY A 449 -4.44 -23.62 15.63
N SER A 450 -3.75 -22.59 16.10
CA SER A 450 -3.59 -21.31 15.41
C SER A 450 -2.52 -21.40 14.34
N LYS A 451 -2.66 -20.59 13.30
CA LYS A 451 -1.73 -20.51 12.18
C LYS A 451 -1.38 -19.07 11.89
N LEU A 452 -0.11 -18.80 11.65
CA LEU A 452 0.36 -17.51 11.18
C LEU A 452 1.05 -17.71 9.83
N THR A 453 0.62 -16.99 8.81
CA THR A 453 1.20 -17.08 7.46
C THR A 453 1.45 -15.71 6.85
N PRO A 454 2.61 -15.48 6.21
CA PRO A 454 2.80 -14.27 5.42
C PRO A 454 1.81 -14.28 4.25
N ASN A 455 1.15 -13.14 4.02
CA ASN A 455 0.17 -12.96 2.96
C ASN A 455 0.81 -12.22 1.78
N ASP A 456 0.91 -12.90 0.63
CA ASP A 456 1.46 -12.32 -0.60
C ASP A 456 0.41 -11.68 -1.51
N GLY A 457 -0.87 -11.75 -1.14
CA GLY A 457 -2.03 -11.12 -1.78
C GLY A 457 -2.42 -11.70 -3.13
N TYR A 458 -1.45 -11.85 -4.02
CA TYR A 458 -1.65 -12.07 -5.46
C TYR A 458 -0.92 -13.31 -6.01
N GLY A 459 -0.15 -14.03 -5.18
CA GLY A 459 0.60 -15.22 -5.63
C GLY A 459 1.86 -14.93 -6.44
N PHE A 460 2.10 -13.67 -6.83
CA PHE A 460 3.33 -13.22 -7.49
C PHE A 460 3.96 -12.01 -6.79
N CYS A 461 5.24 -11.78 -7.08
CA CYS A 461 5.98 -10.64 -6.57
C CYS A 461 5.66 -9.37 -7.35
N MET A 462 5.00 -8.39 -6.72
CA MET A 462 4.65 -7.10 -7.33
C MET A 462 5.85 -6.27 -7.85
N ASN A 463 7.09 -6.58 -7.46
CA ASN A 463 8.27 -5.88 -7.97
C ASN A 463 8.78 -6.44 -9.31
N CYS A 464 8.55 -7.71 -9.61
CA CYS A 464 9.13 -8.33 -10.80
C CYS A 464 8.20 -9.30 -11.50
N PHE A 465 6.95 -9.36 -11.04
CA PHE A 465 5.89 -10.21 -11.55
C PHE A 465 6.28 -11.69 -11.65
N SER A 466 7.22 -12.15 -10.81
CA SER A 466 7.60 -13.57 -10.74
C SER A 466 6.77 -14.30 -9.69
N GLU A 467 6.31 -15.50 -10.03
CA GLU A 467 5.67 -16.45 -9.10
C GLU A 467 6.70 -17.24 -8.27
N SER A 468 7.98 -17.20 -8.65
CA SER A 468 9.05 -17.99 -8.01
C SER A 468 9.39 -17.56 -6.59
N HIS A 469 9.04 -16.33 -6.21
CA HIS A 469 9.41 -15.76 -4.93
C HIS A 469 8.41 -14.71 -4.45
N ARG A 470 8.48 -14.44 -3.16
CA ARG A 470 7.64 -13.44 -2.47
C ARG A 470 8.28 -12.06 -2.54
N ARG A 471 7.49 -11.00 -2.33
CA ARG A 471 7.97 -9.59 -2.28
C ARG A 471 9.22 -9.43 -1.41
N VAL A 472 9.27 -10.17 -0.31
CA VAL A 472 10.31 -10.05 0.71
C VAL A 472 11.59 -10.82 0.41
N SER A 473 11.51 -11.86 -0.40
CA SER A 473 12.65 -12.61 -0.92
C SER A 473 13.13 -12.06 -2.26
N CYS A 474 12.51 -10.97 -2.73
CA CYS A 474 12.81 -10.34 -3.99
C CYS A 474 14.10 -9.52 -3.89
N ASN A 475 15.11 -9.90 -4.66
CA ASN A 475 16.36 -9.14 -4.79
C ASN A 475 16.29 -8.07 -5.89
N LYS A 476 15.18 -7.99 -6.64
CA LYS A 476 14.97 -6.97 -7.66
C LYS A 476 14.68 -5.62 -6.98
N PRO A 477 14.99 -4.49 -7.64
CA PRO A 477 14.54 -3.18 -7.18
C PRO A 477 13.04 -3.19 -6.91
N LYS A 478 12.62 -2.53 -5.83
CA LYS A 478 11.21 -2.19 -5.65
C LYS A 478 10.91 -1.09 -6.67
N TYR A 479 9.81 -1.22 -7.41
CA TYR A 479 9.40 -0.21 -8.39
C TYR A 479 8.13 0.49 -7.89
N GLY A 480 7.96 1.75 -8.30
CA GLY A 480 6.94 2.64 -7.77
C GLY A 480 7.47 4.06 -7.58
N PHE A 481 6.58 4.98 -7.22
CA PHE A 481 6.98 6.35 -6.90
C PHE A 481 7.92 6.40 -5.69
N GLY A 482 9.01 7.17 -5.79
CA GLY A 482 10.07 7.23 -4.76
C GLY A 482 11.07 6.08 -4.82
N CYS A 483 10.99 5.20 -5.81
CA CYS A 483 12.02 4.19 -6.07
C CYS A 483 13.03 4.74 -7.08
N PRO A 484 14.34 4.76 -6.77
CA PRO A 484 15.35 5.19 -7.72
C PRO A 484 15.25 4.32 -8.98
N LYS A 485 15.12 4.94 -10.16
CA LYS A 485 15.51 4.25 -11.39
C LYS A 485 17.00 4.00 -11.24
N LYS A 486 17.41 2.76 -11.02
CA LYS A 486 18.82 2.40 -11.20
C LYS A 486 19.09 2.61 -12.68
N ASN A 487 19.68 3.75 -13.02
CA ASN A 487 20.25 3.95 -14.33
C ASN A 487 21.21 2.77 -14.55
N GLY A 488 20.89 1.94 -15.55
CA GLY A 488 21.77 0.89 -16.00
C GLY A 488 23.05 1.54 -16.50
N GLY A 489 24.05 1.64 -15.63
CA GLY A 489 25.37 2.12 -15.96
C GLY A 489 26.30 0.92 -16.16
N GLY A 490 26.71 0.71 -17.41
CA GLY A 490 27.91 -0.05 -17.80
C GLY A 490 27.72 -1.55 -17.93
#